data_AF-A0A3N4JIV1-F1
#
_entry.id   AF-A0A3N4JIV1-F1
#
_cell.length_a   1.000
_cell.length_b   1.000
_cell.length_c   1.000
_cell.angle_alpha   90.00
_cell.angle_beta   90.00
_cell.angle_gamma   90.00
#
_symmetry.space_group_name_H-M   'P 1'
#
loop_
_entity.id
_entity.type
_entity.pdbx_description
1 polymer ?
#
loop_
_entity_poly.entity_id
_entity_poly.type
_entity_poly.pdbx_seq_one_letter_code
_entity_poly.pdbx_strand_id
1 'polypeptide(L)'
;LTASAAVAWLKKLGFEWKEVRKGVYIDGHKKPEVVFYRQQYFLLQWKDLEKRMPKWLPFGQIDTTPLLPRQHLLIPCAHDECTFHSNDGVHHCWVHKDKHLIRKKSRGQGLMVSDF
;
A
#
# COMPACT_ATOMS: atom_id res chain seq x y z
N LEU A 1 4.07 -30.32 18.51
CA LEU A 1 5.21 -29.41 18.27
C LEU A 1 4.71 -27.98 18.34
N THR A 2 5.23 -27.16 19.25
CA THR A 2 4.89 -25.73 19.30
C THR A 2 5.74 -24.95 18.29
N ALA A 3 5.24 -23.81 17.83
CA ALA A 3 5.98 -22.95 16.90
C ALA A 3 7.36 -22.53 17.44
N SER A 4 7.46 -22.32 18.76
CA SER A 4 8.73 -22.01 19.43
C SER A 4 9.75 -23.15 19.33
N ALA A 5 9.32 -24.40 19.48
CA ALA A 5 10.20 -25.55 19.30
C ALA A 5 10.72 -25.64 17.86
N ALA A 6 9.85 -25.44 16.86
CA ALA A 6 10.23 -25.45 15.45
C ALA A 6 11.27 -24.36 15.11
N VAL A 7 11.07 -23.13 15.61
CA VAL A 7 12.02 -22.02 15.41
C VAL A 7 13.37 -22.31 16.07
N ALA A 8 13.39 -22.89 17.27
CA ALA A 8 14.62 -23.25 17.96
C ALA A 8 15.41 -24.32 17.17
N TRP A 9 14.72 -25.30 16.59
CA TRP A 9 15.34 -26.31 15.72
C TRP A 9 15.90 -25.71 14.43
N LEU A 10 15.16 -24.82 13.76
CA LEU A 10 15.65 -24.14 12.55
C LEU A 10 16.95 -23.37 12.81
N LYS A 11 17.02 -22.64 13.93
CA LYS A 11 18.25 -21.96 14.35
C LYS A 11 19.41 -22.93 14.60
N LYS A 12 19.17 -24.04 15.31
CA LYS A 12 20.19 -25.08 15.56
C LYS A 12 20.70 -25.72 14.27
N LEU A 13 19.84 -25.86 13.27
CA LEU A 13 20.17 -26.39 11.94
C LEU A 13 20.86 -25.35 11.04
N GLY A 14 21.19 -24.16 11.56
CA GLY A 14 21.90 -23.11 10.80
C GLY A 14 21.01 -22.31 9.85
N PHE A 15 19.69 -22.31 10.07
CA PHE A 15 18.78 -21.41 9.36
C PHE A 15 18.62 -20.09 10.11
N GLU A 16 18.57 -19.01 9.33
CA GLU A 16 18.36 -17.65 9.80
C GLU A 16 17.12 -17.07 9.14
N TRP A 17 16.33 -16.33 9.92
CA TRP A 17 15.19 -15.58 9.39
C TRP A 17 15.72 -14.28 8.77
N LYS A 18 15.62 -14.16 7.44
CA LYS A 18 16.13 -13.00 6.71
C LYS A 18 15.04 -12.35 5.88
N GLU A 19 15.13 -11.02 5.81
CA GLU A 19 14.38 -10.24 4.83
C GLU A 19 15.01 -10.45 3.45
N VAL A 20 14.18 -10.88 2.50
CA VAL A 20 14.55 -11.05 1.11
C VAL A 20 14.23 -9.75 0.37
N ARG A 21 15.22 -8.86 0.31
CA ARG A 21 15.07 -7.59 -0.40
C ARG A 21 15.29 -7.81 -1.90
N LYS A 22 14.22 -7.66 -2.68
CA LYS A 22 14.35 -7.30 -4.10
C LYS A 22 14.72 -5.81 -4.14
N GLY A 23 15.48 -5.35 -5.13
CA GLY A 23 15.66 -3.90 -5.34
C GLY A 23 14.29 -3.25 -5.47
N VAL A 24 13.85 -2.55 -4.42
CA VAL A 24 12.52 -1.93 -4.36
C VAL A 24 12.57 -0.68 -5.21
N TYR A 25 11.61 -0.54 -6.12
CA TYR A 25 11.41 0.73 -6.82
C TYR A 25 11.05 1.78 -5.77
N ILE A 26 11.92 2.77 -5.58
CA ILE A 26 11.64 3.88 -4.68
C ILE A 26 10.66 4.78 -5.42
N ASP A 27 9.38 4.67 -5.05
CA ASP A 27 8.36 5.56 -5.57
C ASP A 27 8.78 7.02 -5.30
N GLY A 28 8.80 7.81 -6.37
CA GLY A 28 9.21 9.21 -6.38
C GLY A 28 8.35 10.11 -5.50
N HIS A 29 7.31 9.56 -4.88
CA HIS A 29 6.48 10.18 -3.86
C HIS A 29 7.25 10.96 -2.79
N LYS A 30 8.44 10.48 -2.40
CA LYS A 30 9.26 11.14 -1.35
C LYS A 30 10.14 12.28 -1.87
N LYS A 31 10.13 12.58 -3.18
CA LYS A 31 10.91 13.69 -3.74
C LYS A 31 10.42 15.02 -3.13
N PRO A 32 11.32 15.94 -2.75
CA PRO A 32 10.94 17.20 -2.12
C PRO A 32 9.90 17.99 -2.91
N GLU A 33 10.01 18.01 -4.24
CA GLU A 33 9.07 18.69 -5.14
C GLU A 33 7.66 18.09 -5.08
N VAL A 34 7.53 16.76 -5.04
CA VAL A 34 6.24 16.06 -4.93
C VAL A 34 5.60 16.33 -3.58
N VAL A 35 6.41 16.32 -2.51
CA VAL A 35 5.94 16.63 -1.16
C VAL A 35 5.49 18.09 -1.08
N PHE A 36 6.26 19.02 -1.65
CA PHE A 36 5.92 20.44 -1.72
C PHE A 36 4.59 20.64 -2.46
N TYR A 37 4.45 20.07 -3.66
CA TYR A 37 3.20 20.19 -4.43
C TYR A 37 2.00 19.65 -3.66
N ARG A 38 2.15 18.45 -3.06
CA ARG A 38 1.09 17.82 -2.27
C ARG A 38 0.65 18.73 -1.13
N GLN A 39 1.59 19.28 -0.37
CA GLN A 39 1.29 20.10 0.81
C GLN A 39 0.74 21.48 0.45
N GLN A 40 1.35 22.16 -0.52
CA GLN A 40 1.08 23.56 -0.79
C GLN A 40 -0.10 23.78 -1.74
N TYR A 41 -0.46 22.79 -2.56
CA TYR A 41 -1.53 22.95 -3.56
C TYR A 41 -2.62 21.90 -3.39
N PHE A 42 -2.26 20.63 -3.52
CA PHE A 42 -3.24 19.55 -3.59
C PHE A 42 -4.11 19.48 -2.33
N LEU A 43 -3.50 19.46 -1.13
CA LEU A 43 -4.26 19.35 0.12
C LEU A 43 -5.16 20.57 0.38
N LEU A 44 -4.73 21.77 -0.01
CA LEU A 44 -5.56 22.97 0.14
C LEU A 44 -6.77 22.91 -0.77
N GLN A 45 -6.58 22.55 -2.04
CA GLN A 45 -7.67 22.39 -3.00
C GLN A 45 -8.63 21.27 -2.57
N TRP A 46 -8.10 20.14 -2.10
CA TRP A 46 -8.91 19.04 -1.61
C TRP A 46 -9.77 19.46 -0.42
N LYS A 47 -9.21 20.20 0.54
CA LYS A 47 -9.94 20.71 1.72
C LYS A 47 -11.07 21.68 1.34
N ASP A 48 -10.90 22.45 0.26
CA ASP A 48 -11.97 23.30 -0.25
C ASP A 48 -13.08 22.52 -0.94
N LEU A 49 -12.74 21.44 -1.65
CA LEU A 49 -13.72 20.53 -2.25
C LEU A 49 -14.45 19.69 -1.19
N GLU A 50 -13.76 19.26 -0.14
CA GLU A 50 -14.28 18.46 0.97
C GLU A 50 -15.47 19.13 1.67
N LYS A 51 -15.50 20.47 1.71
CA LYS A 51 -16.65 21.25 2.24
C LYS A 51 -17.98 20.94 1.54
N ARG A 52 -17.92 20.42 0.31
CA ARG A 52 -19.07 20.07 -0.54
C ARG A 52 -19.23 18.55 -0.72
N MET A 53 -18.44 17.74 -0.03
CA MET A 53 -18.54 16.27 -0.08
C MET A 53 -19.45 15.74 1.03
N PRO A 54 -20.05 14.54 0.85
CA PRO A 54 -20.83 13.89 1.91
C PRO A 54 -19.98 13.67 3.16
N LYS A 55 -20.49 14.12 4.32
CA LYS A 55 -19.90 13.75 5.62
C LYS A 55 -20.68 12.57 6.19
N TRP A 56 -19.96 11.51 6.51
CA TRP A 56 -20.54 10.32 7.13
C TRP A 56 -20.59 10.50 8.64
N LEU A 57 -21.78 10.43 9.19
CA LEU A 57 -22.06 10.34 10.62
C LEU A 57 -21.92 8.88 11.09
N PRO A 58 -21.84 8.63 12.41
CA PRO A 58 -21.87 7.28 12.95
C PRO A 58 -23.06 6.47 12.41
N PHE A 59 -22.89 5.15 12.33
CA PHE A 59 -23.90 4.21 11.81
C PHE A 59 -24.28 4.41 10.33
N GLY A 60 -23.42 5.06 9.52
CA GLY A 60 -23.59 5.14 8.07
C GLY A 60 -24.62 6.17 7.61
N GLN A 61 -25.02 7.08 8.50
CA GLN A 61 -25.88 8.20 8.12
C GLN A 61 -25.06 9.27 7.38
N ILE A 62 -25.67 9.95 6.41
CA ILE A 62 -25.05 11.08 5.71
C ILE A 62 -25.55 12.37 6.34
N ASP A 63 -24.64 13.29 6.64
CA ASP A 63 -24.97 14.65 7.03
C ASP A 63 -25.68 15.36 5.87
N THR A 64 -26.95 15.68 6.05
CA THR A 64 -27.80 16.36 5.06
C THR A 64 -27.79 17.89 5.23
N THR A 65 -26.82 18.45 5.97
CA THR A 65 -26.70 19.91 6.11
C THR A 65 -26.72 20.58 4.73
N PRO A 66 -27.65 21.51 4.48
CA PRO A 66 -27.83 22.10 3.17
C PRO A 66 -26.60 22.90 2.76
N LEU A 67 -26.17 22.71 1.51
CA LEU A 67 -25.10 23.51 0.92
C LEU A 67 -25.55 24.96 0.70
N LEU A 68 -24.58 25.87 0.59
CA LEU A 68 -24.86 27.27 0.27
C LEU A 68 -25.60 27.39 -1.08
N PRO A 69 -26.39 28.45 -1.27
CA PRO A 69 -27.05 28.71 -2.55
C PRO A 69 -26.03 28.68 -3.70
N ARG A 70 -26.36 27.96 -4.79
CA ARG A 70 -25.51 27.74 -5.99
C ARG A 70 -24.31 26.80 -5.80
N GLN A 71 -24.24 26.03 -4.71
CA GLN A 71 -23.26 24.95 -4.58
C GLN A 71 -23.89 23.59 -4.90
N HIS A 72 -23.17 22.75 -5.65
CA HIS A 72 -23.54 21.36 -5.90
C HIS A 72 -22.74 20.40 -5.02
N LEU A 73 -23.37 19.31 -4.60
CA LEU A 73 -22.72 18.19 -3.93
C LEU A 73 -21.62 17.61 -4.84
N LEU A 74 -20.46 17.34 -4.27
CA LEU A 74 -19.35 16.68 -4.96
C LEU A 74 -19.20 15.26 -4.41
N ILE A 75 -19.30 14.26 -5.29
CA ILE A 75 -19.03 12.87 -4.94
C ILE A 75 -17.63 12.53 -5.46
N PRO A 76 -16.63 12.33 -4.57
CA PRO A 76 -15.31 11.91 -5.00
C PRO A 76 -15.37 10.47 -5.50
N CYS A 77 -15.01 10.24 -6.76
CA CYS A 77 -14.78 8.91 -7.31
C CYS A 77 -13.27 8.72 -7.46
N ALA A 78 -12.67 7.96 -6.54
CA ALA A 78 -11.27 7.58 -6.60
C ALA A 78 -11.16 6.20 -7.24
N HIS A 79 -10.16 6.02 -8.10
CA HIS A 79 -9.85 4.74 -8.72
C HIS A 79 -8.39 4.43 -8.48
N ASP A 80 -8.08 3.19 -8.13
CA ASP A 80 -6.70 2.72 -7.97
C ASP A 80 -6.47 1.49 -8.85
N GLU A 81 -5.30 1.45 -9.49
CA GLU A 81 -4.88 0.33 -10.32
C GLU A 81 -3.77 -0.42 -9.59
N CYS A 82 -3.98 -1.71 -9.35
CA CYS A 82 -2.96 -2.56 -8.78
C CYS A 82 -2.57 -3.68 -9.74
N THR A 83 -1.30 -4.05 -9.76
CA THR A 83 -0.80 -5.18 -10.56
C THR A 83 -0.11 -6.18 -9.65
N PHE A 84 -0.66 -7.39 -9.57
CA PHE A 84 -0.08 -8.51 -8.84
C PHE A 84 0.78 -9.35 -9.79
N HIS A 85 2.03 -9.64 -9.43
CA HIS A 85 2.89 -10.46 -10.27
C HIS A 85 3.08 -11.86 -9.69
N SER A 86 3.15 -12.90 -10.53
CA SER A 86 3.31 -14.29 -10.06
C SER A 86 4.59 -14.54 -9.25
N ASN A 87 5.63 -13.72 -9.45
CA ASN A 87 6.89 -13.82 -8.70
C ASN A 87 7.02 -12.78 -7.57
N ASP A 88 5.91 -12.13 -7.15
CA ASP A 88 5.87 -11.34 -5.93
C ASP A 88 5.88 -12.29 -4.71
N GLY A 89 7.09 -12.78 -4.40
CA GLY A 89 7.33 -13.79 -3.36
C GLY A 89 7.55 -13.22 -1.96
N VAL A 90 7.47 -14.09 -0.94
CA VAL A 90 7.48 -13.79 0.51
C VAL A 90 8.63 -12.89 0.96
N HIS A 91 8.36 -11.71 1.51
CA HIS A 91 9.39 -10.74 1.92
C HIS A 91 10.38 -11.25 2.98
N HIS A 92 10.04 -12.30 3.72
CA HIS A 92 10.90 -12.92 4.71
C HIS A 92 10.90 -14.44 4.58
N CYS A 93 12.05 -15.08 4.74
CA CYS A 93 12.12 -16.53 4.73
C CYS A 93 13.29 -17.06 5.59
N TRP A 94 13.21 -18.33 5.97
CA TRP A 94 14.31 -19.05 6.59
C TRP A 94 15.33 -19.44 5.52
N VAL A 95 16.55 -18.94 5.64
CA VAL A 95 17.64 -19.22 4.71
C VAL A 95 18.77 -19.89 5.47
N HIS A 96 19.31 -20.98 4.93
CA HIS A 96 20.48 -21.63 5.50
C HIS A 96 21.70 -20.72 5.35
N LYS A 97 22.55 -20.64 6.38
CA LYS A 97 23.75 -19.77 6.42
C LYS A 97 24.63 -19.83 5.16
N ASP A 98 24.78 -21.01 4.57
CA ASP A 98 25.65 -21.26 3.42
C ASP A 98 24.92 -21.19 2.06
N LYS A 99 23.64 -20.79 2.05
CA LYS A 99 22.84 -20.71 0.81
C LYS A 99 22.31 -19.30 0.59
N HIS A 100 22.32 -18.89 -0.66
CA HIS A 100 21.63 -17.67 -1.09
C HIS A 100 20.28 -18.04 -1.70
N LEU A 101 19.23 -17.33 -1.28
CA LEU A 101 17.93 -17.47 -1.91
C LEU A 101 17.95 -16.77 -3.28
N ILE A 102 18.00 -17.55 -4.35
CA ILE A 102 17.90 -17.02 -5.71
C ILE A 102 16.42 -16.91 -6.07
N ARG A 103 15.96 -15.69 -6.35
CA ARG A 103 14.64 -15.44 -6.95
C ARG A 103 14.72 -15.40 -8.46
N LYS A 104 13.64 -15.81 -9.12
CA LYS A 104 13.46 -15.54 -10.55
C LYS A 104 13.59 -14.04 -10.79
N LYS A 105 14.43 -13.66 -11.75
CA LYS A 105 14.73 -12.26 -12.07
C LYS A 105 13.50 -11.54 -12.63
N SER A 106 12.70 -12.23 -13.44
CA SER A 106 11.47 -11.67 -14.02
C SER A 106 10.38 -11.50 -12.95
N ARG A 107 9.45 -10.56 -13.17
CA ARG A 107 8.24 -10.44 -12.33
C ARG A 107 7.25 -11.58 -12.56
N GLY A 108 7.36 -12.30 -13.68
CA GLY A 108 6.39 -13.32 -14.07
C GLY A 108 5.18 -12.67 -14.73
N GLN A 109 4.08 -13.41 -14.84
CA GLN A 109 2.83 -12.89 -15.39
C GLN A 109 2.23 -11.88 -14.39
N GLY A 110 1.73 -10.76 -14.92
CA GLY A 110 1.01 -9.75 -14.14
C GLY A 110 -0.50 -9.97 -14.27
N LEU A 111 -1.21 -9.80 -13.17
CA LEU A 111 -2.65 -9.65 -13.12
C LEU A 111 -2.93 -8.19 -12.74
N MET A 112 -3.41 -7.42 -13.72
CA MET A 112 -3.89 -6.07 -13.47
C MET A 112 -5.30 -6.16 -12.91
N VAL A 113 -5.52 -5.52 -11.77
CA VAL A 113 -6.82 -5.40 -11.11
C VAL A 113 -7.11 -3.92 -10.95
N SER A 114 -8.30 -3.56 -11.38
CA SER A 114 -8.88 -2.22 -11.33
C SER A 114 -10.22 -2.41 -10.62
N ASP A 115 -10.37 -1.78 -9.46
CA ASP A 115 -11.58 -1.90 -8.63
C ASP A 115 -12.25 -0.52 -8.51
N PHE A 116 -13.59 -0.49 -8.50
CA PHE A 116 -14.43 0.70 -8.77
C PHE A 116 -14.92 1.42 -7.51
#